data_AF-A0A2Z3JEV3-F1
#
_entry.id   AF-A0A2Z3JEV3-F1
#
_cell.length_a   1.000
_cell.length_b   1.000
_cell.length_c   1.000
_cell.angle_alpha   90.00
_cell.angle_beta   90.00
_cell.angle_gamma   90.00
#
_symmetry.space_group_name_H-M   'P 1'
#
loop_
_entity.id
_entity.type
_entity.pdbx_description
1 polymer ?
#
loop_
_entity_poly.entity_id
_entity_poly.type
_entity_poly.pdbx_seq_one_letter_code
_entity_poly.pdbx_strand_id
1 'polypeptide(L)' 'MDKAVPAGAHHLTVYAGIDNLFDEKYSGNIRINSDGGRYFEPAPGGSIYTGLKFRL' A
#
# COMPACT_ATOMS: atom_id res chain seq x y z
N MET A 1 -1.83 -10.81 1.38
CA MET A 1 -1.73 -12.21 1.88
C MET A 1 -0.29 -12.44 2.34
N ASP A 2 -0.11 -13.10 3.48
CA ASP A 2 1.19 -13.44 4.05
C ASP A 2 1.34 -14.96 4.29
N LYS A 3 2.54 -15.49 4.06
CA LYS A 3 2.90 -16.90 4.20
C LYS A 3 4.19 -17.00 5.01
N ALA A 4 4.09 -17.56 6.21
CA ALA A 4 5.26 -17.91 7.00
C ALA A 4 5.84 -19.26 6.55
N VAL A 5 7.17 -19.33 6.43
CA VAL A 5 7.96 -20.50 6.06
C VAL A 5 9.08 -20.65 7.09
N PRO A 6 9.27 -21.85 7.68
CA PRO A 6 10.38 -22.12 8.59
C PRO A 6 11.73 -21.94 7.88
N ALA A 7 12.68 -21.28 8.54
CA ALA A 7 14.03 -21.03 8.02
C ALA A 7 15.07 -21.31 9.13
N GLY A 8 15.24 -22.60 9.49
CA GLY A 8 16.04 -23.01 10.65
C GLY A 8 15.33 -22.69 11.96
N ALA A 9 16.03 -22.04 12.91
CA ALA A 9 15.43 -21.54 14.15
C ALA A 9 14.60 -20.25 13.94
N HIS A 10 14.66 -19.68 12.73
CA HIS A 10 14.04 -18.41 12.38
C HIS A 10 12.79 -18.59 11.53
N HIS A 11 12.01 -17.52 11.41
CA HIS A 11 10.82 -17.50 10.55
C HIS A 11 11.00 -16.50 9.41
N LEU A 12 10.73 -16.95 8.18
CA LEU A 12 10.65 -16.10 6.99
C LEU A 12 9.18 -15.95 6.60
N THR A 13 8.68 -14.72 6.50
CA THR A 13 7.35 -14.43 5.97
C THR A 13 7.46 -13.77 4.61
N VAL A 14 6.78 -14.33 3.61
CA VAL A 14 6.60 -13.74 2.28
C VAL A 14 5.21 -13.14 2.22
N TYR A 15 5.06 -11.94 1.68
CA TYR A 15 3.75 -11.31 1.51
C TYR A 15 3.65 -10.52 0.22
N ALA A 16 2.44 -10.41 -0.32
CA ALA A 16 2.11 -9.58 -1.46
C ALA A 16 0.70 -8.99 -1.32
N GLY A 17 0.45 -7.90 -2.03
CA GLY A 17 -0.82 -7.18 -2.02
C GLY A 17 -1.02 -6.29 -3.24
N ILE A 18 -2.26 -5.80 -3.36
CA ILE A 18 -2.69 -4.88 -4.40
C ILE A 18 -3.39 -3.72 -3.68
N ASP A 19 -2.99 -2.49 -3.94
CA ASP A 19 -3.70 -1.29 -3.51
C ASP A 19 -4.58 -0.79 -4.65
N ASN A 20 -5.76 -0.27 -4.31
CA ASN A 20 -6.78 0.18 -5.26
C ASN A 20 -7.12 -0.89 -6.33
N LEU A 21 -7.70 -2.01 -5.87
CA LEU A 21 -7.96 -3.21 -6.68
C LEU A 21 -8.78 -2.97 -7.96
N PHE A 22 -9.66 -1.96 -7.94
CA PHE A 22 -10.53 -1.61 -9.07
C PHE A 22 -10.07 -0.37 -9.83
N ASP A 23 -8.87 0.16 -9.53
CA ASP A 23 -8.32 1.39 -10.09
C ASP A 23 -9.32 2.57 -10.04
N GLU A 24 -10.00 2.70 -8.90
CA GLU A 24 -10.98 3.74 -8.67
C GLU A 24 -10.30 5.12 -8.64
N LYS A 25 -10.92 6.10 -9.30
CA LYS A 25 -10.48 7.50 -9.28
C LYS A 25 -11.19 8.24 -8.16
N TYR A 26 -10.44 8.65 -7.15
CA TYR A 26 -10.95 9.42 -6.03
C TYR A 26 -9.95 10.50 -5.59
N SER A 27 -10.41 11.43 -4.75
CA SER A 27 -9.52 12.42 -4.11
C SER A 27 -8.86 11.78 -2.91
N GLY A 28 -7.52 11.68 -2.92
CA GLY A 28 -6.75 11.09 -1.83
C GLY A 28 -6.64 12.01 -0.62
N ASN A 29 -6.76 13.33 -0.83
CA ASN A 29 -6.67 14.31 0.22
C ASN A 29 -7.50 15.57 -0.11
N ILE A 30 -7.94 16.27 0.94
CA ILE A 30 -8.61 17.57 0.86
C ILE A 30 -7.77 18.58 1.64
N ARG A 31 -7.24 19.58 0.94
CA ARG A 31 -6.44 20.65 1.53
C ARG A 31 -7.35 21.80 1.97
N ILE A 32 -7.79 21.74 3.22
CA ILE A 32 -8.87 22.59 3.80
C ILE A 32 -8.60 24.11 3.72
N ASN A 33 -7.36 24.55 3.46
CA ASN A 33 -7.01 25.98 3.29
C ASN A 33 -6.13 26.23 2.04
N SER A 34 -6.41 25.54 0.93
CA SER A 34 -5.68 25.76 -0.32
C SER A 34 -6.11 27.07 -1.00
N ASP A 35 -5.15 27.87 -1.45
CA ASP A 35 -5.44 29.11 -2.17
C ASP A 35 -5.78 28.85 -3.66
N GLY A 36 -6.71 29.65 -4.19
CA GLY A 36 -7.10 29.59 -5.59
C GLY A 36 -7.93 28.37 -6.01
N GLY A 37 -8.67 27.75 -5.09
CA GLY A 37 -9.69 26.73 -5.43
C GLY A 37 -9.18 25.30 -5.65
N ARG A 38 -7.88 25.06 -5.48
CA ARG A 38 -7.23 23.75 -5.72
C ARG A 38 -7.22 22.90 -4.45
N TYR A 39 -8.39 22.46 -4.02
CA TYR A 39 -8.55 21.77 -2.73
C TYR A 39 -8.29 20.26 -2.80
N PHE A 40 -8.42 19.64 -3.96
CA PHE A 40 -8.38 18.19 -4.12
C PHE A 40 -7.05 17.71 -4.65
N GLU A 41 -6.46 16.73 -3.98
CA GLU A 41 -5.28 16.01 -4.45
C GLU A 41 -5.70 14.63 -4.94
N PRO A 42 -5.35 14.25 -6.19
CA PRO A 42 -5.70 12.95 -6.73
C PRO A 42 -5.05 11.83 -5.92
N ALA A 43 -5.81 10.77 -5.65
CA ALA A 43 -5.26 9.57 -5.04
C ALA A 43 -4.30 8.84 -6.01
N PRO A 44 -3.35 8.06 -5.49
CA PRO A 44 -2.61 7.10 -6.31
C PRO A 44 -3.54 6.12 -7.03
N GLY A 45 -3.17 5.73 -8.25
CA GLY A 45 -3.84 4.65 -8.97
C GLY A 45 -3.55 3.27 -8.38
N GLY A 46 -4.01 2.21 -9.05
CA GLY A 46 -3.71 0.83 -8.68
C GLY A 46 -2.21 0.52 -8.59
N SER A 47 -1.79 -0.18 -7.53
CA SER A 47 -0.40 -0.65 -7.38
C SER A 47 -0.32 -2.07 -6.84
N ILE A 48 0.75 -2.79 -7.21
CA ILE A 48 1.05 -4.14 -6.72
C ILE A 48 2.35 -4.08 -5.91
N TYR A 49 2.40 -4.77 -4.78
CA TYR A 49 3.59 -4.85 -3.95
C TYR A 49 3.84 -6.26 -3.42
N THR A 50 5.11 -6.54 -3.08
CA THR A 50 5.57 -7.79 -2.47
C THR A 50 6.70 -7.51 -1.49
N GLY A 51 6.94 -8.41 -0.54
CA GLY A 51 7.96 -8.23 0.48
C GLY A 51 8.32 -9.50 1.25
N LEU A 52 9.44 -9.39 1.97
CA LEU A 52 9.98 -10.43 2.83
C LEU A 52 10.18 -9.86 4.23
N LYS A 53 9.81 -10.64 5.26
CA LYS A 53 10.07 -10.33 6.66
C LYS A 53 10.81 -11.49 7.30
N PHE A 54 11.99 -11.20 7.85
CA PHE A 54 12.79 -12.17 8.57
C PHE A 54 12.72 -11.90 10.07
N ARG A 55 12.50 -12.94 10.89
CA ARG A 55 12.47 -12.85 12.35
C ARG A 55 13.61 -13.68 12.94
N LEU A 56 14.58 -12.97 13.53
CA LEU A 56 15.69 -13.50 14.32
C LEU A 56 15.18 -14.09 15.64
#